data_AF-A0A1S9ZWD8-F1
#
_entry.id   AF-A0A1S9ZWD8-F1
#
_cell.length_a   1.000
_cell.length_b   1.000
_cell.length_c   1.000
_cell.angle_alpha   90.00
_cell.angle_beta   90.00
_cell.angle_gamma   90.00
#
_symmetry.space_group_name_H-M   'P 1'
#
loop_
_entity.id
_entity.type
_entity.pdbx_description
1 polymer ?
#
loop_
_entity_poly.entity_id
_entity_poly.type
_entity_poly.pdbx_seq_one_letter_code
_entity_poly.pdbx_strand_id
1 'polypeptide(L)' 'MPKIVKNPKTAAQIQKQSNERRGVKNKAFTLKLEDIEFIVNRAAELGIPQNELIVRAVRAYRG' A
#
# COMPACT_ATOMS: atom_id res chain seq x y z
N MET A 1 -2.31 3.84 30.98
CA MET A 1 -1.77 2.48 31.16
C MET A 1 -2.36 1.56 30.09
N PRO A 2 -1.56 0.74 29.39
CA PRO A 2 -2.11 -0.26 28.47
C PRO A 2 -3.00 -1.23 29.25
N LYS A 3 -4.19 -1.53 28.75
CA LYS A 3 -5.06 -2.56 29.36
C LYS A 3 -4.38 -3.92 29.18
N ILE A 4 -4.03 -4.58 30.29
CA ILE A 4 -3.51 -5.94 30.27
C ILE A 4 -4.67 -6.86 29.86
N VAL A 5 -4.58 -7.45 28.67
CA VAL A 5 -5.58 -8.37 28.13
C VAL A 5 -5.03 -9.79 28.15
N LYS A 6 -5.90 -10.76 28.46
CA LYS A 6 -5.54 -12.18 28.64
C LYS A 6 -4.92 -12.83 27.38
N ASN A 7 -5.17 -12.27 26.20
CA ASN A 7 -4.55 -12.69 24.94
C ASN A 7 -4.31 -11.46 24.03
N PRO A 8 -3.15 -10.79 24.13
CA PRO A 8 -2.89 -9.59 23.35
C PRO A 8 -2.74 -9.93 21.86
N LYS A 9 -3.46 -9.19 21.02
CA LYS A 9 -3.30 -9.31 19.57
C LYS A 9 -1.90 -8.87 19.17
N THR A 10 -1.30 -9.58 18.22
CA THR A 10 -0.04 -9.15 17.62
C THR A 10 -0.27 -7.89 16.79
N ALA A 11 0.80 -7.11 16.57
CA ALA A 11 0.74 -5.93 15.69
C ALA A 11 0.21 -6.28 14.29
N ALA A 12 0.58 -7.45 13.76
CA ALA A 12 0.09 -7.95 12.48
C ALA A 12 -1.43 -8.21 12.48
N GLN A 13 -1.98 -8.78 13.56
CA GLN A 13 -3.41 -9.02 13.71
C GLN A 13 -4.20 -7.70 13.82
N ILE A 14 -3.66 -6.72 14.55
CA ILE A 14 -4.26 -5.38 14.66
C ILE A 14 -4.27 -4.70 13.30
N GLN A 15 -3.15 -4.74 12.58
CA GLN A 15 -3.03 -4.13 11.26
C GLN A 15 -3.97 -4.82 10.25
N LYS A 16 -4.05 -6.15 10.26
CA LYS A 16 -4.97 -6.91 9.42
C LYS A 16 -6.43 -6.49 9.66
N GLN A 17 -6.87 -6.43 10.90
CA GLN A 17 -8.24 -6.02 11.24
C GLN A 17 -8.54 -4.57 10.86
N SER A 18 -7.57 -3.67 11.02
CA SER A 18 -7.69 -2.26 10.60
C SER A 18 -7.82 -2.14 9.07
N ASN A 19 -6.98 -2.87 8.33
CA ASN A 19 -6.99 -2.92 6.88
C ASN A 19 -8.32 -3.49 6.34
N GLU A 20 -8.80 -4.59 6.92
CA GLU A 20 -10.11 -5.19 6.61
C GLU A 20 -11.25 -4.20 6.82
N ARG A 21 -11.27 -3.48 7.96
CA ARG A 21 -12.29 -2.46 8.23
C ARG A 21 -12.27 -1.32 7.21
N ARG A 22 -11.09 -0.95 6.72
CA ARG A 22 -10.90 0.11 5.71
C ARG A 22 -11.09 -0.40 4.27
N GLY A 23 -11.34 -1.70 4.07
CA GLY A 23 -11.44 -2.31 2.75
C GLY A 23 -10.14 -2.31 1.95
N VAL A 24 -8.99 -2.17 2.63
CA VAL A 24 -7.67 -2.11 1.99
C VAL A 24 -6.89 -3.40 2.28
N LYS A 25 -6.04 -3.82 1.34
CA LYS A 25 -5.14 -4.95 1.51
C LYS A 25 -3.75 -4.55 1.05
N ASN A 26 -2.73 -4.92 1.81
CA ASN A 26 -1.36 -4.74 1.36
C ASN A 26 -1.09 -5.71 0.21
N LYS A 27 -0.63 -5.19 -0.93
CA LYS A 27 -0.22 -5.98 -2.09
C LYS A 27 1.17 -5.50 -2.50
N ALA A 28 2.13 -6.41 -2.47
CA ALA A 28 3.49 -6.16 -2.92
C ALA A 28 3.74 -6.86 -4.26
N PHE A 29 4.51 -6.21 -5.12
CA PHE A 29 5.01 -6.75 -6.37
C PHE A 29 6.53 -6.67 -6.34
N THR A 30 7.20 -7.69 -6.87
CA THR A 30 8.64 -7.62 -7.14
C THR A 30 8.81 -7.04 -8.54
N LEU A 31 9.53 -5.92 -8.63
CA LEU A 31 9.83 -5.21 -9.87
C LEU A 31 11.35 -5.07 -10.00
N LYS A 32 11.82 -4.77 -11.20
CA LYS A 32 13.23 -4.39 -11.37
C LYS A 32 13.50 -3.04 -10.72
N LEU A 33 14.75 -2.80 -10.32
CA LEU A 33 15.16 -1.53 -9.72
C LEU A 33 14.91 -0.34 -10.66
N GLU A 34 15.20 -0.51 -11.96
CA GLU A 34 14.96 0.51 -12.99
C GLU A 34 13.48 0.94 -13.06
N ASP A 35 12.55 -0.02 -12.98
CA ASP A 35 11.11 0.26 -13.01
C ASP A 35 10.66 0.97 -11.72
N ILE A 36 11.25 0.62 -10.58
CA ILE A 36 10.96 1.26 -9.29
C ILE A 36 11.39 2.72 -9.33
N GLU A 37 12.62 3.01 -9.77
CA GLU A 37 13.14 4.37 -9.89
C GLU A 37 12.29 5.19 -10.87
N PHE A 38 11.90 4.61 -12.00
CA PHE A 38 11.00 5.24 -12.95
C PHE A 38 9.66 5.63 -12.31
N ILE A 39 9.02 4.70 -11.56
CA ILE A 39 7.75 4.97 -10.86
C ILE A 39 7.92 6.06 -9.80
N VAL A 40 9.01 6.02 -9.02
CA VAL A 40 9.31 7.01 -7.98
C VAL A 40 9.44 8.40 -8.58
N ASN A 41 10.29 8.55 -9.60
CA ASN A 41 10.55 9.83 -10.26
C ASN A 41 9.27 10.36 -10.92
N ARG A 42 8.53 9.48 -11.62
CA ARG A 42 7.30 9.89 -12.29
C ARG A 42 6.21 10.33 -11.32
N ALA A 43 6.07 9.65 -10.18
CA ALA A 43 5.14 10.02 -9.12
C ALA A 43 5.51 11.38 -8.51
N ALA A 44 6.81 11.62 -8.29
CA ALA A 44 7.33 12.88 -7.77
C ALA A 44 7.08 14.06 -8.73
N GLU A 45 7.36 13.89 -10.03
CA GLU A 45 7.07 14.89 -11.06
C GLU A 45 5.59 15.27 -11.12
N LEU A 46 4.71 14.29 -10.94
CA LEU A 46 3.26 14.48 -10.97
C LEU A 46 2.69 14.97 -9.63
N GLY A 47 3.49 15.02 -8.57
CA GLY A 47 3.05 15.41 -7.22
C GLY A 47 2.02 14.46 -6.62
N ILE A 48 2.01 13.18 -7.00
CA ILE A 48 1.04 12.17 -6.52
C ILE A 48 1.73 10.98 -5.86
N PRO A 49 1.05 10.27 -4.94
CA PRO A 49 1.55 9.01 -4.41
C PRO A 49 1.76 7.93 -5.48
N GLN A 50 2.78 7.09 -5.31
CA GLN A 50 3.10 6.01 -6.26
C GLN A 50 1.94 5.02 -6.48
N ASN A 51 1.20 4.68 -5.42
CA ASN A 51 0.04 3.79 -5.52
C ASN A 51 -1.07 4.41 -6.37
N GLU A 52 -1.26 5.72 -6.28
CA GLU A 52 -2.22 6.46 -7.10
C GLU A 52 -1.78 6.46 -8.57
N LEU A 53 -0.50 6.74 -8.84
CA LEU A 53 0.07 6.64 -10.19
C LEU A 53 -0.19 5.26 -10.81
N ILE A 54 0.11 4.18 -10.08
CA ILE A 54 -0.07 2.81 -10.56
C ILE A 54 -1.53 2.52 -10.87
N VAL A 55 -2.47 2.88 -9.98
CA VAL A 55 -3.90 2.64 -10.21
C VAL A 55 -4.41 3.45 -11.41
N ARG A 56 -3.99 4.72 -11.56
CA ARG A 56 -4.35 5.55 -12.72
C ARG A 56 -3.84 4.93 -14.02
N ALA A 57 -2.58 4.50 -14.05
CA ALA A 57 -1.98 3.85 -15.23
C ALA A 57 -2.73 2.57 -15.63
N VAL A 58 -3.03 1.69 -14.66
CA VAL A 58 -3.78 0.45 -14.92
C VAL A 58 -5.21 0.73 -15.39
N ARG A 59 -5.89 1.74 -14.83
CA ARG A 59 -7.23 2.14 -15.29
C ARG A 59 -7.22 2.69 -16.70
N ALA A 60 -6.19 3.47 -17.06
CA ALA A 60 -6.03 4.00 -18.42
C ALA A 60 -5.72 2.91 -19.45
N TYR A 61 -5.04 1.82 -19.03
CA TYR A 61 -4.76 0.68 -19.90
C TYR A 61 -6.02 -0.11 -20.32
N ARG A 62 -7.14 0.10 -19.63
CA ARG A 62 -8.37 -0.67 -19.87
C ARG A 62 -8.94 -0.52 -21.29
N GLY A 63 -8.66 0.58 -22.00
CA GLY A 63 -9.18 0.84 -23.35
C GLY A 63 -10.69 0.99 -23.36
#